data_AF-B4GHQ1-F1
#
_entry.id   AF-B4GHQ1-F1
#
_cell.length_a   1.000
_cell.length_b   1.000
_cell.length_c   1.000
_cell.angle_alpha   90.00
_cell.angle_beta   90.00
_cell.angle_gamma   90.00
#
_symmetry.space_group_name_H-M   'P 1'
#
loop_
_entity.id
_entity.type
_entity.pdbx_description
1 polymer ?
#
loop_
_entity_poly.entity_id
_entity_poly.type
_entity_poly.pdbx_seq_one_letter_code
_entity_poly.pdbx_strand_id
1 'polypeptide(L)'
;MTCVCPTHYQLAKDYDPISHYIYWIEGRSHSIKRSQQMAQSFLGESVGVNDTGDSEKPRNIAVHAKKRLLFWTDVSSHQAIIRARFEGNERVELAYKLEGVTALALDQQSDYNSLLCPWQVNQCDRP
;
A
#
# COMPACT_ATOMS: atom_id res chain seq x y z
N MET A 1 -20.88 3.45 -29.88
CA MET A 1 -20.25 2.76 -28.73
C MET A 1 -18.98 3.51 -28.40
N THR A 2 -19.04 4.48 -27.48
CA THR A 2 -17.86 5.21 -27.04
C THR A 2 -17.08 4.32 -26.09
N CYS A 3 -15.84 4.01 -26.47
CA CYS A 3 -14.91 3.35 -25.58
C CYS A 3 -14.58 4.35 -24.47
N VAL A 4 -15.30 4.28 -23.35
CA VAL A 4 -14.90 4.97 -22.14
C VAL A 4 -13.71 4.18 -21.62
N CYS A 5 -12.50 4.52 -22.05
CA CYS A 5 -11.31 4.14 -21.29
C CYS A 5 -11.48 4.79 -19.90
N PRO A 6 -11.65 4.02 -18.81
CA PRO A 6 -11.73 4.63 -17.51
C PRO A 6 -10.38 5.29 -17.27
N THR A 7 -10.44 6.61 -17.11
CA THR A 7 -9.34 7.55 -16.94
C THR A 7 -8.62 7.38 -15.60
N HIS A 8 -8.31 6.15 -15.19
CA HIS A 8 -7.65 5.86 -13.91
C HIS A 8 -6.15 5.68 -14.11
N TYR A 9 -5.45 6.80 -14.19
CA TYR A 9 -4.00 6.84 -13.99
C TYR A 9 -3.73 6.42 -12.53
N GLN A 10 -3.25 5.20 -12.30
CA GLN A 10 -2.92 4.65 -10.98
C GLN A 10 -1.40 4.65 -10.81
N LEU A 11 -0.91 5.17 -9.68
CA LEU A 11 0.53 5.27 -9.40
C LEU A 11 1.08 4.01 -8.73
N ALA A 12 0.37 3.49 -7.73
CA ALA A 12 0.67 2.23 -7.08
C ALA A 12 -0.61 1.58 -6.54
N LYS A 13 -0.56 0.27 -6.28
CA LYS A 13 -1.66 -0.52 -5.75
C LYS A 13 -1.13 -1.68 -4.91
N ASP A 14 -1.89 -2.08 -3.90
CA ASP A 14 -1.61 -3.25 -3.08
C ASP A 14 -2.92 -3.91 -2.62
N TYR A 15 -2.87 -5.19 -2.24
CA TYR A 15 -4.04 -5.99 -1.90
C TYR A 15 -3.95 -6.56 -0.49
N ASP A 16 -5.06 -6.47 0.25
CA ASP A 16 -5.24 -7.11 1.54
C ASP A 16 -5.95 -8.47 1.37
N PRO A 17 -5.23 -9.60 1.54
CA PRO A 17 -5.83 -10.93 1.42
C PRO A 17 -6.76 -11.31 2.58
N ILE A 18 -6.70 -10.61 3.72
CA ILE A 18 -7.51 -10.91 4.90
C ILE A 18 -8.87 -10.20 4.80
N SER A 19 -8.84 -8.89 4.47
CA SER A 19 -10.06 -8.08 4.41
C SER A 19 -10.68 -8.03 3.01
N HIS A 20 -10.03 -8.60 1.99
CA HIS A 20 -10.45 -8.53 0.58
C HIS A 20 -10.61 -7.10 0.04
N TYR A 21 -9.73 -6.19 0.48
CA TYR A 21 -9.66 -4.81 -0.01
C TYR A 21 -8.47 -4.63 -0.94
N ILE A 22 -8.68 -3.83 -1.99
CA ILE A 22 -7.60 -3.31 -2.83
C ILE A 22 -7.40 -1.85 -2.44
N TYR A 23 -6.15 -1.47 -2.22
CA TYR A 23 -5.74 -0.10 -1.97
C TYR A 23 -4.98 0.42 -3.18
N TRP A 24 -5.22 1.66 -3.59
CA TRP A 24 -4.49 2.27 -4.70
C TRP A 24 -4.37 3.78 -4.54
N ILE A 25 -3.39 4.34 -5.24
CA ILE A 25 -3.21 5.78 -5.34
C ILE A 25 -3.80 6.25 -6.65
N GLU A 26 -4.77 7.17 -6.57
CA GLU A 26 -5.33 7.84 -7.74
C GLU A 26 -4.39 8.95 -8.20
N GLY A 27 -3.79 8.80 -9.37
CA GLY A 27 -2.76 9.73 -9.85
C GLY A 27 -3.26 11.09 -10.31
N ARG A 28 -4.58 11.31 -10.39
CA ARG A 28 -5.17 12.63 -10.68
C ARG A 28 -5.36 13.50 -9.44
N SER A 29 -5.80 12.89 -8.34
CA SER A 29 -6.08 13.57 -7.07
C SER A 29 -4.99 13.34 -6.02
N HIS A 30 -3.99 12.51 -6.34
CA HIS A 30 -2.98 12.03 -5.39
C HIS A 30 -3.59 11.48 -4.09
N SER A 31 -4.82 10.96 -4.15
CA SER A 31 -5.52 10.42 -2.99
C SER A 31 -5.35 8.90 -2.92
N ILE A 32 -5.32 8.38 -1.70
CA ILE A 32 -5.37 6.94 -1.45
C ILE A 32 -6.83 6.51 -1.41
N LYS A 33 -7.18 5.53 -2.22
CA LYS A 33 -8.52 4.94 -2.27
C LYS A 33 -8.48 3.45 -1.92
N ARG A 34 -9.58 2.94 -1.39
CA ARG A 34 -9.82 1.53 -1.14
C ARG A 34 -11.15 1.08 -1.75
N SER A 35 -11.23 -0.18 -2.16
CA SER A 35 -12.50 -0.82 -2.50
C SER A 35 -12.45 -2.29 -2.15
N GLN A 36 -13.60 -2.84 -1.77
CA GLN A 36 -13.74 -4.29 -1.69
C GLN A 36 -13.56 -4.89 -3.09
N GLN A 37 -12.84 -6.00 -3.17
CA GLN A 37 -12.55 -6.70 -4.42
C GLN A 37 -13.83 -7.14 -5.16
N MET A 38 -14.89 -7.45 -4.42
CA MET A 38 -16.18 -7.90 -4.97
C MET A 38 -17.25 -6.80 -5.02
N ALA A 39 -16.88 -5.54 -4.82
CA ALA A 39 -17.84 -4.46 -4.96
C ALA A 39 -18.32 -4.36 -6.41
N GLN A 40 -19.64 -4.41 -6.62
CA GLN A 40 -20.27 -4.17 -7.94
C GLN A 40 -20.06 -2.72 -8.42
N SER A 41 -19.66 -1.83 -7.52
CA SER A 41 -19.31 -0.44 -7.77
C SER A 41 -17.83 -0.21 -7.49
N PHE A 42 -17.07 0.19 -8.51
CA PHE A 42 -15.65 0.54 -8.41
C PHE A 42 -15.43 1.99 -7.92
N LEU A 43 -16.46 2.64 -7.36
CA LEU A 43 -16.34 3.95 -6.73
C LEU A 43 -15.60 3.78 -5.39
N GLY A 44 -14.28 3.62 -5.46
CA GLY A 44 -13.43 3.43 -4.30
C GLY A 44 -13.59 4.55 -3.27
N GLU A 45 -13.60 4.14 -2.00
CA GLU A 45 -13.69 5.00 -0.82
C GLU A 45 -12.32 5.65 -0.55
N SER A 46 -12.29 6.94 -0.23
CA SER A 46 -11.06 7.66 0.14
C SER A 46 -10.58 7.27 1.53
N VAL A 47 -9.32 6.82 1.64
CA VAL A 47 -8.70 6.42 2.90
C VAL A 47 -7.95 7.60 3.51
N GLY A 48 -8.67 8.50 4.17
CA GLY A 48 -8.16 9.60 5.00
C GLY A 48 -7.24 10.63 4.32
N VAL A 49 -6.46 10.27 3.32
CA VAL A 49 -5.61 11.11 2.47
C VAL A 49 -6.54 11.79 1.48
N ASN A 50 -7.20 12.82 1.98
CA ASN A 50 -7.95 13.75 1.17
C ASN A 50 -6.93 14.69 0.53
N ASP A 51 -7.07 14.86 -0.78
CA ASP A 51 -6.32 15.83 -1.57
C ASP A 51 -6.37 17.19 -0.88
N THR A 52 -5.28 17.55 -0.21
CA THR A 52 -5.08 18.88 0.39
C THR A 52 -4.23 19.73 -0.53
N GLY A 53 -4.31 19.54 -1.85
CA GLY A 53 -3.82 20.46 -2.89
C GLY A 53 -2.29 20.60 -3.01
N ASP A 54 -1.57 20.61 -1.89
CA ASP A 54 -0.16 21.02 -1.80
C ASP A 54 0.67 20.25 -0.77
N SER A 55 0.07 19.47 0.14
CA SER A 55 0.85 18.92 1.28
C SER A 55 1.43 17.52 1.07
N GLU A 56 0.71 16.58 0.45
CA GLU A 56 1.13 15.17 0.36
C GLU A 56 0.91 14.63 -1.06
N LYS A 57 1.93 14.00 -1.63
CA LYS A 57 1.91 13.30 -2.92
C LYS A 57 2.34 11.86 -2.71
N PRO A 58 1.41 10.97 -2.29
CA PRO A 58 1.72 9.56 -2.16
C PRO A 58 2.14 8.96 -3.50
N ARG A 59 3.22 8.18 -3.52
CA ARG A 59 3.74 7.53 -4.75
C ARG A 59 3.74 6.02 -4.69
N ASN A 60 4.29 5.45 -3.62
CA ASN A 60 4.26 4.01 -3.34
C ASN A 60 3.34 3.75 -2.15
N ILE A 61 2.68 2.59 -2.16
CA ILE A 61 1.77 2.13 -1.11
C ILE A 61 2.09 0.68 -0.76
N ALA A 62 2.01 0.34 0.51
CA ALA A 62 2.16 -1.01 1.01
C ALA A 62 1.23 -1.24 2.21
N VAL A 63 0.59 -2.40 2.25
CA VAL A 63 -0.46 -2.75 3.21
C VAL A 63 0.06 -3.83 4.14
N HIS A 64 -0.22 -3.69 5.44
CA HIS A 64 0.02 -4.75 6.42
C HIS A 64 -1.32 -5.24 6.98
N ALA A 65 -1.87 -6.28 6.33
CA ALA A 65 -3.17 -6.87 6.64
C ALA A 65 -3.35 -7.21 8.14
N LYS A 66 -2.42 -8.00 8.70
CA LYS A 66 -2.52 -8.46 10.11
C LYS A 66 -2.55 -7.34 11.14
N LYS A 67 -1.71 -6.31 10.99
CA LYS A 67 -1.61 -5.17 11.92
C LYS A 67 -2.62 -4.06 11.60
N ARG A 68 -3.36 -4.18 10.50
CA ARG A 68 -4.27 -3.16 9.97
C ARG A 68 -3.62 -1.79 9.78
N LEU A 69 -2.38 -1.81 9.25
CA LEU A 69 -1.56 -0.63 9.01
C LEU A 69 -1.33 -0.42 7.52
N LEU A 70 -1.40 0.83 7.09
CA LEU A 70 -1.09 1.29 5.75
C LEU A 70 0.21 2.10 5.78
N PHE A 71 1.06 1.88 4.79
CA PHE A 71 2.31 2.60 4.63
C PHE A 71 2.33 3.22 3.23
N TRP A 72 2.77 4.47 3.14
CA TRP A 72 3.00 5.11 1.86
C TRP A 72 4.21 6.04 1.92
N THR A 73 4.69 6.38 0.74
CA THR A 73 5.80 7.32 0.56
C THR A 73 5.23 8.62 0.05
N ASP A 74 5.50 9.72 0.74
CA ASP A 74 5.27 11.06 0.25
C ASP A 74 6.49 11.54 -0.55
N VAL A 75 6.25 12.02 -1.77
CA VAL A 75 7.25 12.65 -2.64
C VAL A 75 7.00 14.14 -2.88
N SER A 76 6.21 14.77 -2.02
CA SER A 76 6.03 16.22 -1.96
C SER A 76 7.33 16.94 -1.61
N SER A 77 7.25 18.25 -1.30
CA SER A 77 8.37 19.00 -0.73
C SER A 77 8.87 18.39 0.58
N HIS A 78 8.02 17.67 1.31
CA HIS A 78 8.35 16.94 2.52
C HIS A 78 8.41 15.44 2.24
N GLN A 79 9.54 14.96 1.71
CA GLN A 79 9.71 13.54 1.43
C GLN A 79 9.79 12.73 2.73
N ALA A 80 8.80 11.86 2.94
CA ALA A 80 8.65 11.06 4.15
C ALA A 80 8.02 9.70 3.88
N ILE A 81 8.28 8.74 4.78
CA ILE A 81 7.54 7.48 4.85
C ILE A 81 6.51 7.64 5.96
N ILE A 82 5.24 7.47 5.61
CA ILE A 82 4.13 7.67 6.52
C ILE A 82 3.44 6.33 6.76
N ARG A 83 3.03 6.12 8.01
CA ARG A 83 2.21 5.00 8.45
C ARG A 83 0.91 5.51 9.02
N ALA A 84 -0.20 4.89 8.67
CA ALA A 84 -1.50 5.12 9.31
C ALA A 84 -2.25 3.80 9.49
N ARG A 85 -3.42 3.82 10.14
CA ARG A 85 -4.35 2.69 10.04
C ARG A 85 -5.11 2.71 8.71
N PHE A 86 -5.85 1.63 8.46
CA PHE A 86 -6.75 1.51 7.30
C PHE A 86 -7.84 2.57 7.20
N GLU A 87 -8.19 3.24 8.31
CA GLU A 87 -9.13 4.37 8.33
C GLU A 87 -8.45 5.72 8.06
N GLY A 88 -7.13 5.73 7.87
CA GLY A 88 -6.34 6.95 7.64
C GLY A 88 -6.04 7.78 8.88
N ASN A 89 -6.37 7.26 10.08
CA ASN A 89 -6.03 7.86 11.38
C ASN A 89 -4.70 7.33 11.93
N GLU A 90 -4.25 7.88 13.07
CA GLU A 90 -2.96 7.56 13.72
C GLU A 90 -1.77 7.65 12.75
N ARG A 91 -1.72 8.75 12.00
CA ARG A 91 -0.62 9.03 11.09
C ARG A 91 0.67 9.27 11.87
N VAL A 92 1.71 8.56 11.49
CA VAL A 92 3.04 8.68 12.06
C VAL A 92 4.04 8.71 10.91
N GLU A 93 4.86 9.74 10.87
CA GLU A 93 6.04 9.80 10.02
C GLU A 93 7.11 8.88 10.60
N LEU A 94 7.47 7.84 9.85
CA LEU A 94 8.49 6.88 10.24
C LEU A 94 9.90 7.36 9.88
N ALA A 95 10.01 8.09 8.78
CA ALA A 95 11.25 8.68 8.30
C ALA A 95 10.91 9.93 7.47
N TYR A 96 11.76 10.95 7.54
CA TYR A 96 11.59 12.23 6.84
C TYR A 96 12.95 12.72 6.31
N LYS A 97 12.95 13.76 5.45
CA LYS A 97 14.16 14.25 4.73
C LYS A 97 14.82 13.15 3.90
N LEU A 98 14.01 12.35 3.24
CA LEU A 98 14.50 11.34 2.31
C LEU A 98 14.81 11.99 0.96
N GLU A 99 15.84 11.51 0.27
CA GLU A 99 16.14 11.93 -1.09
C GLU A 99 15.77 10.82 -2.07
N GLY A 100 14.71 11.01 -2.85
CA GLY A 100 14.40 10.19 -4.01
C GLY A 100 13.98 8.76 -3.65
N VAL A 101 12.98 8.60 -2.77
CA VAL A 101 12.43 7.26 -2.46
C VAL A 101 11.76 6.68 -3.70
N THR A 102 12.31 5.59 -4.22
CA THR A 102 11.83 4.95 -5.46
C THR A 102 10.85 3.82 -5.20
N ALA A 103 11.06 3.04 -4.14
CA ALA A 103 10.25 1.86 -3.83
C ALA A 103 10.05 1.69 -2.32
N LEU A 104 8.94 1.06 -1.96
CA LEU A 104 8.61 0.67 -0.59
C LEU A 104 8.25 -0.83 -0.61
N ALA A 105 8.85 -1.62 0.27
CA ALA A 105 8.50 -3.02 0.46
C ALA A 105 8.24 -3.28 1.95
N LEU A 106 7.24 -4.08 2.26
CA LEU A 106 6.94 -4.53 3.62
C LEU A 106 7.21 -6.02 3.74
N ASP A 107 7.95 -6.40 4.78
CA ASP A 107 7.96 -7.78 5.25
C ASP A 107 6.77 -7.98 6.20
N GLN A 108 5.76 -8.72 5.73
CA GLN A 108 4.57 -9.06 6.53
C GLN A 108 4.80 -10.26 7.46
N GLN A 109 5.94 -10.95 7.32
CA GLN A 109 6.17 -12.27 7.89
C GLN A 109 6.83 -12.25 9.27
N SER A 110 7.20 -11.07 9.79
CA SER A 110 7.89 -10.93 11.07
C SER A 110 6.96 -11.11 12.29
N ASP A 111 6.18 -12.19 12.32
CA ASP A 111 5.69 -12.82 13.56
C ASP A 111 6.71 -13.92 13.93
N TYR A 112 7.87 -13.54 14.44
CA TYR A 112 8.84 -14.51 14.99
C TYR A 112 8.25 -15.13 16.26
N ASN A 113 7.42 -16.15 16.08
CA ASN A 113 7.11 -17.17 17.06
C ASN A 113 6.44 -18.36 16.37
N SER A 114 7.24 -19.24 15.77
CA SER A 114 7.21 -20.69 16.03
C SER A 114 8.08 -21.46 15.02
N LEU A 115 9.19 -21.97 15.56
CA LEU A 115 9.74 -23.32 15.36
C LEU A 115 10.08 -23.78 13.93
N LEU A 116 11.39 -23.81 13.68
CA LEU A 116 12.12 -24.88 13.00
C LEU A 116 11.57 -25.34 11.64
N CYS A 117 12.14 -24.78 10.57
CA CYS A 117 12.62 -25.64 9.49
C CYS A 117 14.15 -25.44 9.42
N PRO A 118 14.97 -26.36 9.96
CA PRO A 118 16.38 -26.36 9.64
C PRO A 118 16.49 -26.57 8.13
N TRP A 119 17.41 -25.86 7.51
CA TRP A 119 17.89 -26.08 6.16
C TRP A 119 18.03 -27.59 5.86
N GLN A 120 17.03 -28.20 5.23
CA GLN A 120 17.25 -29.45 4.50
C GLN A 120 17.81 -29.07 3.13
N VAL A 121 19.09 -28.71 3.18
CA VAL A 121 20.04 -28.97 2.11
C VAL A 121 19.98 -30.47 1.82
N ASN A 122 19.73 -30.80 0.55
CA ASN A 122 19.87 -32.12 -0.08
C ASN A 122 18.74 -33.14 0.14
N GLN A 123 17.72 -33.10 -0.72
CA GLN A 123 17.14 -34.32 -1.29
C GLN A 123 16.96 -34.13 -2.80
N CYS A 124 18.06 -34.34 -3.53
CA CYS A 124 18.06 -34.62 -4.96
C CYS A 124 18.85 -35.91 -5.19
N ASP A 125 18.41 -37.02 -4.60
CA ASP A 125 18.77 -38.33 -5.12
C ASP A 125 17.64 -38.80 -6.04
N ARG A 126 17.93 -38.74 -7.34
CA ARG A 126 17.11 -39.31 -8.40
C ARG A 126 17.20 -40.85 -8.33
N PRO A 127 16.12 -41.58 -8.67
CA PRO A 127 16.27 -42.84 -9.39
C PRO A 127 16.66 -42.62 -10.86
#